data_AF-A0A2T1CYR3-F1
#
_entry.id   AF-A0A2T1CYR3-F1
#
_cell.length_a   1.000
_cell.length_b   1.000
_cell.length_c   1.000
_cell.angle_alpha   90.00
_cell.angle_beta   90.00
_cell.angle_gamma   90.00
#
_symmetry.space_group_name_H-M   'P 1'
#
loop_
_entity.id
_entity.type
_entity.pdbx_description
1 polymer ?
#
loop_
_entity_poly.entity_id
_entity_poly.type
_entity_poly.pdbx_seq_one_letter_code
_entity_poly.pdbx_strand_id
1 'polypeptide(L)'
;MLHQKWKSWLSASRYCYNKAIAALKAGEKITSAYSLRDYVLGLDLPDWVKSAPSHPKENAIFDAWDAWKQAKFVKGEANFRSCRQPSQSIKFHKVNFNGETWFPSLVKGLSFRSTEPIQKTEFATQLIRDKKRWFACIP
;
A
#
# COMPACT_ATOMS: atom_id res chain seq x y z
N MET A 1 14.39 12.19 -6.18
CA MET A 1 14.38 11.06 -7.16
C MET A 1 13.10 10.23 -7.00
N LEU A 2 12.57 9.63 -8.07
CA LEU A 2 11.30 8.86 -8.06
C LEU A 2 11.26 7.75 -7.00
N HIS A 3 12.38 7.05 -6.80
CA HIS A 3 12.49 6.01 -5.79
C HIS A 3 12.23 6.52 -4.34
N GLN A 4 12.48 7.80 -4.05
CA GLN A 4 12.25 8.39 -2.73
C GLN A 4 10.74 8.58 -2.49
N LYS A 5 10.00 9.02 -3.52
CA LYS A 5 8.53 9.10 -3.47
C LYS A 5 7.93 7.72 -3.23
N TRP A 6 8.35 6.71 -3.99
CA TRP A 6 7.87 5.34 -3.76
C TRP A 6 8.22 4.80 -2.37
N LYS A 7 9.40 5.08 -1.82
CA LYS A 7 9.74 4.72 -0.43
C LYS A 7 8.83 5.41 0.60
N SER A 8 8.50 6.68 0.38
CA SER A 8 7.57 7.44 1.23
C SER A 8 6.17 6.82 1.17
N TRP A 9 5.65 6.55 -0.04
CA TRP A 9 4.34 5.91 -0.22
C TRP A 9 4.30 4.51 0.41
N LEU A 10 5.35 3.70 0.23
CA LEU A 10 5.48 2.39 0.86
C LEU A 10 5.45 2.48 2.40
N SER A 11 6.11 3.50 2.95
CA SER A 11 6.13 3.73 4.40
C SER A 11 4.76 4.15 4.93
N ALA A 12 4.03 4.98 4.19
CA ALA A 12 2.68 5.41 4.53
C ALA A 12 1.69 4.24 4.45
N SER A 13 1.75 3.44 3.38
CA SER A 13 0.97 2.20 3.25
C SER A 13 1.23 1.24 4.42
N ARG A 14 2.49 1.00 4.78
CA ARG A 14 2.85 0.17 5.95
C ARG A 14 2.27 0.74 7.25
N TYR A 15 2.33 2.06 7.44
CA TYR A 15 1.77 2.72 8.62
C TYR A 15 0.27 2.49 8.73
N CYS A 16 -0.48 2.73 7.65
CA CYS A 16 -1.92 2.50 7.60
C CYS A 16 -2.30 1.03 7.82
N TYR A 17 -1.56 0.09 7.22
CA TYR A 17 -1.74 -1.34 7.50
C TYR A 17 -1.55 -1.64 9.00
N ASN A 18 -0.49 -1.12 9.62
CA ASN A 18 -0.21 -1.41 11.03
C ASN A 18 -1.22 -0.76 11.96
N LYS A 19 -1.71 0.45 11.65
CA LYS A 19 -2.84 1.08 12.38
C LYS A 19 -4.12 0.25 12.25
N ALA A 20 -4.39 -0.30 11.07
CA ALA A 20 -5.52 -1.18 10.85
C ALA A 20 -5.44 -2.46 11.69
N ILE A 21 -4.28 -3.15 11.71
CA ILE A 21 -4.08 -4.31 12.59
C ILE A 21 -4.20 -3.94 14.07
N ALA A 22 -3.67 -2.77 14.48
CA ALA A 22 -3.77 -2.32 15.87
C ALA A 22 -5.22 -2.10 16.29
N ALA A 23 -6.03 -1.43 15.46
CA ALA A 23 -7.46 -1.22 15.71
C ALA A 23 -8.22 -2.55 15.86
N LEU A 24 -7.96 -3.50 14.96
CA LEU A 24 -8.58 -4.82 14.99
C LEU A 24 -8.18 -5.63 16.25
N LYS A 25 -6.89 -5.57 16.65
CA LYS A 25 -6.41 -6.19 17.88
C LYS A 25 -6.97 -5.55 19.15
N ALA A 26 -7.23 -4.24 19.13
CA ALA A 26 -7.84 -3.52 20.24
C ALA A 26 -9.34 -3.82 20.44
N GLY A 27 -9.96 -4.57 19.52
CA GLY A 27 -11.37 -4.93 19.62
C GLY A 27 -12.32 -3.81 19.17
N GLU A 28 -11.84 -2.87 18.35
CA GLU A 28 -12.68 -1.83 17.77
C GLU A 28 -13.86 -2.44 17.01
N LYS A 29 -15.05 -1.83 17.14
CA LYS A 29 -16.31 -2.33 16.55
C LYS A 29 -16.35 -2.06 15.05
N ILE A 30 -15.55 -2.80 14.30
CA ILE A 30 -15.35 -2.64 12.85
C ILE A 30 -16.04 -3.80 12.12
N THR A 31 -17.01 -3.46 11.27
CA THR A 31 -17.90 -4.44 10.62
C THR A 31 -17.52 -4.77 9.18
N SER A 32 -16.68 -3.94 8.56
CA SER A 32 -16.26 -4.11 7.17
C SER A 32 -14.87 -3.52 6.89
N ALA A 33 -14.27 -3.92 5.76
CA ALA A 33 -13.02 -3.34 5.26
C ALA A 33 -13.14 -1.82 5.03
N TYR A 34 -14.30 -1.36 4.54
CA TYR A 34 -14.57 0.06 4.32
C TYR A 34 -14.68 0.84 5.64
N SER A 35 -15.39 0.30 6.65
CA SER A 35 -15.41 0.94 7.97
C SER A 35 -14.03 0.99 8.63
N LEU A 36 -13.18 -0.02 8.40
CA LEU A 36 -11.79 -0.01 8.87
C LEU A 36 -10.98 1.10 8.18
N ARG A 37 -11.15 1.25 6.86
CA ARG A 37 -10.52 2.33 6.10
C ARG A 37 -10.92 3.68 6.67
N ASP A 38 -12.21 3.92 6.84
CA ASP A 38 -12.72 5.21 7.31
C ASP A 38 -12.25 5.51 8.73
N TYR A 39 -12.26 4.50 9.61
CA TYR A 39 -11.68 4.61 10.95
C TYR A 39 -10.20 5.00 10.90
N VAL A 40 -9.37 4.25 10.16
CA VAL A 40 -7.91 4.48 10.12
C VAL A 40 -7.55 5.81 9.47
N LEU A 41 -8.24 6.19 8.39
CA LEU A 41 -8.00 7.45 7.69
C LEU A 41 -8.58 8.67 8.43
N GLY A 42 -9.56 8.47 9.32
CA GLY A 42 -10.12 9.49 10.20
C GLY A 42 -9.29 9.74 11.47
N LEU A 43 -8.28 8.91 11.76
CA LEU A 43 -7.34 9.18 12.85
C LEU A 43 -6.51 10.43 12.57
N ASP A 44 -5.91 11.01 13.62
CA ASP A 44 -4.88 12.03 13.44
C ASP A 44 -3.58 11.39 12.93
N LEU A 45 -3.49 11.31 11.60
CA LEU A 45 -2.33 10.74 10.91
C LEU A 45 -1.19 11.77 10.80
N PRO A 46 0.09 11.37 10.89
CA PRO A 46 1.21 12.27 10.63
C PRO A 46 1.17 12.85 9.21
N ASP A 47 1.69 14.07 9.03
CA ASP A 47 1.66 14.79 7.74
C ASP A 47 2.31 14.02 6.59
N TRP A 48 3.39 13.29 6.87
CA TRP A 48 4.07 12.46 5.89
C TRP A 48 3.22 11.26 5.43
N VAL A 49 2.22 10.83 6.21
CA VAL A 49 1.21 9.84 5.82
C VAL A 49 0.06 10.51 5.06
N LYS A 50 -0.41 11.67 5.55
CA LYS A 50 -1.49 12.44 4.91
C LYS A 50 -1.13 12.81 3.47
N SER A 51 0.12 13.24 3.24
CA SER A 51 0.66 13.62 1.91
C SER A 51 0.87 12.46 0.92
N ALA A 52 0.85 11.20 1.38
CA ALA A 52 0.88 10.05 0.49
C ALA A 52 -0.46 9.86 -0.25
N PRO A 53 -0.47 9.32 -1.47
CA PRO A 53 -1.69 9.09 -2.24
C PRO A 53 -2.68 8.19 -1.49
N SER A 54 -3.98 8.42 -1.68
CA SER A 54 -5.05 7.72 -0.97
C SER A 54 -5.09 6.23 -1.28
N HIS A 55 -5.17 5.84 -2.56
CA HIS A 55 -5.37 4.44 -2.95
C HIS A 55 -4.33 3.47 -2.39
N PRO A 56 -3.00 3.77 -2.37
CA PRO A 56 -2.03 2.90 -1.70
C PRO A 56 -2.24 2.73 -0.20
N LYS A 57 -2.75 3.75 0.51
CA LYS A 57 -3.10 3.64 1.92
C LYS A 57 -4.33 2.77 2.11
N GLU A 58 -5.37 3.01 1.32
CA GLU A 58 -6.63 2.25 1.36
C GLU A 58 -6.40 0.76 1.07
N ASN A 59 -5.68 0.44 -0.01
CA ASN A 59 -5.33 -0.94 -0.35
C ASN A 59 -4.55 -1.63 0.77
N ALA A 60 -3.67 -0.91 1.46
CA ALA A 60 -2.93 -1.47 2.59
C ALA A 60 -3.84 -1.74 3.80
N ILE A 61 -4.92 -0.98 3.98
CA ILE A 61 -5.92 -1.23 5.03
C ILE A 61 -6.78 -2.44 4.67
N PHE A 62 -7.18 -2.58 3.40
CA PHE A 62 -7.91 -3.75 2.92
C PHE A 62 -7.07 -5.03 3.03
N ASP A 63 -5.78 -4.97 2.70
CA ASP A 63 -4.84 -6.07 2.95
C ASP A 63 -4.80 -6.48 4.44
N ALA A 64 -4.85 -5.50 5.36
CA ALA A 64 -4.85 -5.78 6.79
C ALA A 64 -6.14 -6.47 7.24
N TRP A 65 -7.29 -6.06 6.70
CA TRP A 65 -8.58 -6.70 6.92
C TRP A 65 -8.58 -8.16 6.44
N ASP A 66 -8.08 -8.41 5.23
CA ASP A 66 -8.00 -9.77 4.69
C ASP A 66 -7.03 -10.65 5.49
N ALA A 67 -5.86 -10.11 5.87
CA ALA A 67 -4.92 -10.80 6.74
C ALA A 67 -5.53 -11.14 8.11
N TRP A 68 -6.35 -10.25 8.66
CA TRP A 68 -7.08 -10.48 9.92
C TRP A 68 -8.13 -11.59 9.80
N LYS A 69 -8.97 -11.54 8.76
CA LYS A 69 -9.94 -12.61 8.49
C LYS A 69 -9.26 -13.96 8.31
N GLN A 70 -8.18 -13.99 7.52
CA GLN A 70 -7.42 -15.21 7.28
C GLN A 70 -6.82 -15.77 8.57
N ALA A 71 -6.22 -14.92 9.40
CA ALA A 71 -5.67 -15.33 10.69
C ALA A 71 -6.77 -15.93 11.59
N LYS A 72 -7.93 -15.30 11.69
CA LYS A 72 -9.07 -15.85 12.46
C LYS A 72 -9.54 -17.20 11.93
N PHE A 73 -9.65 -17.34 10.61
CA PHE A 73 -10.08 -18.59 9.97
C PHE A 73 -9.15 -19.76 10.32
N VAL A 74 -7.84 -19.53 10.30
CA VAL A 74 -6.84 -20.57 10.63
C VAL A 74 -6.51 -20.64 12.13
N LYS A 75 -7.26 -19.94 12.99
CA LYS A 75 -6.99 -19.81 14.45
C LYS A 75 -5.56 -19.33 14.76
N GLY A 76 -4.99 -18.51 13.89
CA GLY A 76 -3.69 -17.85 14.07
C GLY A 76 -3.82 -16.37 14.41
N GLU A 77 -2.71 -15.64 14.29
CA GLU A 77 -2.65 -14.21 14.57
C GLU A 77 -2.23 -13.38 13.36
N ALA A 78 -2.90 -12.25 13.16
CA ALA A 78 -2.46 -11.25 12.19
C ALA A 78 -1.29 -10.43 12.76
N ASN A 79 -0.26 -10.25 11.94
CA ASN A 79 0.97 -9.58 12.36
C ASN A 79 1.13 -8.20 11.72
N PHE A 80 1.81 -7.32 12.43
CA PHE A 80 2.26 -6.04 11.87
C PHE A 80 3.28 -6.25 10.76
N ARG A 81 3.26 -5.40 9.74
CA ARG A 81 4.30 -5.34 8.70
C ARG A 81 5.53 -4.63 9.26
N SER A 82 6.68 -5.31 9.22
CA SER A 82 7.97 -4.73 9.61
C SER A 82 8.59 -3.92 8.47
N CYS A 83 9.26 -2.83 8.80
CA CYS A 83 10.07 -2.05 7.84
C CYS A 83 11.31 -2.79 7.34
N ARG A 84 11.69 -3.88 8.03
CA ARG A 84 12.83 -4.74 7.69
C ARG A 84 12.43 -5.96 6.86
N GLN A 85 11.15 -6.11 6.51
CA GLN A 85 10.72 -7.20 5.63
C GLN A 85 11.51 -7.13 4.31
N PRO A 86 12.12 -8.24 3.86
CA PRO A 86 12.94 -8.26 2.65
C PRO A 86 12.21 -7.75 1.41
N SER A 87 10.93 -8.10 1.32
CA SER A 87 10.01 -7.70 0.26
C SER A 87 8.80 -6.96 0.84
N GLN A 88 8.45 -5.83 0.22
CA GLN A 88 7.27 -5.05 0.56
C GLN A 88 6.62 -4.50 -0.71
N SER A 89 5.29 -4.46 -0.77
CA SER A 89 4.56 -4.00 -1.96
C SER A 89 3.71 -2.76 -1.71
N ILE A 90 3.54 -1.99 -2.78
CA ILE A 90 2.55 -0.92 -2.92
C ILE A 90 1.56 -1.38 -3.99
N LYS A 91 0.27 -1.43 -3.66
CA LYS A 91 -0.79 -1.80 -4.60
C LYS A 91 -1.49 -0.56 -5.14
N PHE A 92 -1.71 -0.53 -6.45
CA PHE A 92 -2.32 0.58 -7.16
C PHE A 92 -3.60 0.13 -7.87
N HIS A 93 -4.66 0.94 -7.74
CA HIS A 93 -5.82 0.81 -8.62
C HIS A 93 -5.44 1.10 -10.08
N LYS A 94 -6.13 0.47 -11.04
CA LYS A 94 -5.82 0.59 -12.49
C LYS A 94 -5.69 2.03 -12.97
N VAL A 95 -6.59 2.90 -12.50
CA VAL A 95 -6.67 4.32 -12.88
C VAL A 95 -5.44 5.14 -12.49
N ASN A 96 -4.63 4.64 -11.55
CA ASN A 96 -3.44 5.34 -11.10
C ASN A 96 -2.23 5.09 -12.00
N PHE A 97 -2.33 4.18 -12.97
CA PHE A 97 -1.25 3.80 -13.85
C PHE A 97 -1.62 4.13 -15.30
N ASN A 98 -0.81 4.94 -15.98
CA ASN A 98 -1.10 5.42 -17.33
C ASN A 98 -0.45 4.57 -18.45
N GLY A 99 0.23 3.47 -18.10
CA GLY A 99 1.06 2.69 -19.03
C GLY A 99 2.54 3.06 -19.01
N GLU A 100 2.93 4.13 -18.30
CA GLU A 100 4.33 4.54 -18.16
C GLU A 100 4.74 4.64 -16.68
N THR A 101 3.88 5.22 -15.84
CA THR A 101 4.19 5.47 -14.43
C THR A 101 2.93 5.48 -13.56
N TRP A 102 3.14 5.44 -12.24
CA TRP A 102 2.09 5.52 -11.23
C TRP A 102 1.93 6.94 -10.71
N PHE A 103 0.69 7.42 -10.66
CA PHE A 103 0.30 8.78 -10.31
C PHE A 103 1.08 9.86 -11.09
N PRO A 104 0.92 9.96 -12.42
CA PRO A 104 1.72 10.85 -13.28
C PRO A 104 1.77 12.31 -12.81
N SER A 105 0.65 12.84 -12.27
CA SER A 105 0.58 14.19 -11.71
C SER A 105 1.47 14.37 -10.46
N LEU A 106 1.59 13.35 -9.62
CA LEU A 106 2.39 13.38 -8.39
C LEU A 106 3.88 13.14 -8.63
N VAL A 107 4.23 12.59 -9.79
CA VAL A 107 5.62 12.25 -10.16
C VAL A 107 6.10 13.03 -11.39
N LYS A 108 5.42 14.12 -11.75
CA LYS A 108 5.78 14.97 -12.89
C LYS A 108 7.27 15.36 -12.84
N GLY A 109 7.95 15.20 -13.98
CA GLY A 109 9.38 15.48 -14.10
C GLY A 109 10.31 14.43 -13.47
N LEU A 110 9.77 13.34 -12.92
CA LEU A 110 10.54 12.21 -12.42
C LEU A 110 10.36 11.00 -13.34
N SER A 111 11.46 10.34 -13.66
CA SER A 111 11.47 9.13 -14.48
C SER A 111 12.20 7.99 -13.77
N PHE A 112 12.05 6.79 -14.32
CA PHE A 112 12.85 5.62 -13.99
C PHE A 112 13.18 4.89 -15.29
N ARG A 113 14.18 4.02 -15.22
CA ARG A 113 14.53 3.12 -16.30
C ARG A 113 14.04 1.72 -15.95
N SER A 114 13.19 1.14 -16.79
CA SER A 114 12.83 -0.28 -16.73
C SER A 114 13.81 -1.09 -17.59
N THR A 115 14.03 -2.35 -17.21
CA THR A 115 14.79 -3.30 -18.04
C THR A 115 13.96 -3.86 -19.17
N GLU A 116 12.64 -3.87 -19.00
CA GLU A 116 11.67 -4.37 -19.96
C GLU A 116 10.67 -3.26 -20.31
N PRO A 117 10.05 -3.31 -21.51
CA PRO A 117 8.97 -2.40 -21.86
C PRO A 117 7.82 -2.48 -20.87
N ILE A 118 7.32 -1.32 -20.47
CA ILE A 118 6.16 -1.24 -19.59
C ILE A 118 4.91 -1.37 -20.44
N GLN A 119 4.08 -2.37 -20.13
CA GLN A 119 2.83 -2.60 -20.83
C GLN A 119 1.69 -1.84 -20.14
N LYS A 120 0.84 -1.19 -20.94
CA LYS A 120 -0.42 -0.64 -20.45
C LYS A 120 -1.34 -1.80 -20.09
N THR A 121 -2.06 -1.68 -18.98
CA THR A 121 -2.98 -2.69 -18.49
C THR A 121 -4.26 -2.04 -17.96
N GLU A 122 -5.37 -2.77 -18.05
CA GLU A 122 -6.65 -2.42 -17.41
C GLU A 122 -6.79 -3.02 -16.01
N PHE A 123 -5.76 -3.73 -15.52
CA PHE A 123 -5.78 -4.36 -14.21
C PHE A 123 -5.04 -3.52 -13.15
N ALA A 124 -5.26 -3.88 -11.88
CA ALA A 124 -4.50 -3.31 -10.78
C ALA A 124 -3.01 -3.71 -10.89
N THR A 125 -2.13 -2.78 -10.55
CA THR A 125 -0.67 -2.98 -10.65
C THR A 125 -0.02 -2.87 -9.27
N GLN A 126 1.21 -3.37 -9.14
CA GLN A 126 1.96 -3.27 -7.88
C GLN A 126 3.41 -2.84 -8.13
N LEU A 127 3.97 -2.13 -7.15
CA LEU A 127 5.41 -1.94 -7.04
C LEU A 127 5.92 -2.75 -5.86
N ILE A 128 6.83 -3.69 -6.11
CA ILE A 128 7.49 -4.49 -5.08
C ILE A 128 8.90 -3.97 -4.86
N ARG A 129 9.24 -3.66 -3.61
CA ARG A 129 10.59 -3.38 -3.17
C ARG A 129 11.17 -4.65 -2.56
N ASP A 130 12.06 -5.31 -3.28
CA ASP A 130 12.80 -6.48 -2.77
C ASP A 130 14.31 -6.21 -2.77
N LYS A 131 14.98 -6.47 -1.65
CA LYS A 131 16.44 -6.30 -1.47
C LYS A 131 17.00 -4.99 -2.08
N LYS A 132 16.30 -3.87 -1.85
CA LYS A 132 16.57 -2.50 -2.34
C LYS A 132 16.28 -2.23 -3.82
N ARG A 133 15.91 -3.23 -4.61
CA ARG A 133 15.47 -3.11 -6.00
C ARG A 133 13.96 -2.89 -6.07
N TRP A 134 13.49 -2.31 -7.17
CA TRP A 134 12.08 -2.11 -7.46
C TRP A 134 11.66 -2.99 -8.63
N PHE A 135 10.52 -3.64 -8.48
CA PHE A 135 9.90 -4.48 -9.50
C PHE A 135 8.49 -3.98 -9.75
N ALA A 136 8.16 -3.75 -11.01
CA ALA A 136 6.80 -3.48 -11.45
C ALA A 136 6.09 -4.82 -11.70
N CYS A 137 4.99 -5.06 -11.01
CA CYS A 137 4.13 -6.21 -11.26
C CYS A 137 2.90 -5.73 -12.00
N ILE A 138 2.87 -6.04 -13.30
CA ILE A 138 1.81 -5.68 -14.24
C ILE A 138 1.21 -7.01 -14.74
N PRO A 139 -0.09 -7.27 -14.52
CA PRO A 139 -0.76 -8.46 -15.01
C PRO A 139 -1.03 -8.41 -16.52
#